data_AF-A0A533RK22-F1
#
_entry.id   AF-A0A533RK22-F1
#
_cell.length_a   1.000
_cell.length_b   1.000
_cell.length_c   1.000
_cell.angle_alpha   90.00
_cell.angle_beta   90.00
_cell.angle_gamma   90.00
#
_symmetry.space_group_name_H-M   'P 1'
#
loop_
_entity.id
_entity.type
_entity.pdbx_description
1 polymer ?
#
loop_
_entity_poly.entity_id
_entity_poly.type
_entity_poly.pdbx_seq_one_letter_code
_entity_poly.pdbx_strand_id
1 'polypeptide(L)'
;MTRARRARVAEAVARVVTGGAAAVALLSVVLVVGYVLVRGAGSISWTFLTDIPRKSMTAGGISPAILGSFLLTSVTAFIALPVGVSAGVYLSEYAPRNTVTRVLRLAIANMAGVPSIVYGLFGLALFVIQFHMRKSVLAGSLTLACLTLPVIITATEEALRQ
;
A
#
# COMPACT_ATOMS: atom_id res chain seq x y z
N MET A 1 7.45 45.67 22.60
CA MET A 1 6.41 44.80 21.97
C MET A 1 6.15 43.62 22.90
N THR A 2 4.92 43.48 23.41
CA THR A 2 4.53 42.38 24.31
C THR A 2 4.72 41.03 23.60
N ARG A 3 5.26 40.03 24.31
CA ARG A 3 5.49 38.66 23.78
C ARG A 3 4.26 38.10 23.05
N ALA A 4 3.06 38.46 23.53
CA ALA A 4 1.77 38.11 22.92
C ALA A 4 1.57 38.63 21.49
N ARG A 5 2.05 39.84 21.14
CA ARG A 5 1.91 40.41 19.78
C ARG A 5 2.85 39.72 18.79
N ARG A 6 4.08 39.38 19.21
CA ARG A 6 5.01 38.61 18.38
C ARG A 6 4.50 37.19 18.14
N ALA A 7 3.90 36.55 19.14
CA ALA A 7 3.29 35.23 19.00
C ALA A 7 2.13 35.22 17.99
N ARG A 8 1.20 36.19 18.05
CA ARG A 8 0.08 36.26 17.09
C ARG A 8 0.51 36.53 15.65
N VAL A 9 1.54 37.37 15.46
CA VAL A 9 2.10 37.63 14.12
C VAL A 9 2.80 36.39 13.58
N ALA A 10 3.62 35.72 14.41
CA ALA A 10 4.28 34.47 14.02
C ALA A 10 3.27 33.37 13.66
N GLU A 11 2.17 33.27 14.41
CA GLU A 11 1.09 32.33 14.13
C GLU A 11 0.35 32.66 12.82
N ALA A 12 0.03 33.93 12.58
CA ALA A 12 -0.61 34.35 11.33
C ALA A 12 0.29 34.08 10.12
N VAL A 13 1.59 34.38 10.22
CA VAL A 13 2.58 34.09 9.18
C VAL A 13 2.68 32.59 8.95
N ALA A 14 2.79 31.79 10.02
CA ALA A 14 2.85 30.34 9.91
C ALA A 14 1.63 29.76 9.20
N ARG A 15 0.41 30.19 9.56
CA ARG A 15 -0.83 29.74 8.92
C ARG A 15 -0.92 30.13 7.44
N VAL A 16 -0.49 31.35 7.09
CA VAL A 16 -0.51 31.81 5.69
C VAL A 16 0.52 31.03 4.85
N VAL A 17 1.72 30.80 5.39
CA VAL A 17 2.78 30.06 4.68
C VAL A 17 2.42 28.59 4.52
N THR A 18 2.00 27.91 5.59
CA THR A 18 1.63 26.48 5.51
C THR A 18 0.33 26.29 4.72
N GLY A 19 -0.66 27.16 4.92
CA GLY A 19 -1.90 27.14 4.16
C GLY A 19 -1.68 27.41 2.67
N GLY A 20 -0.82 28.38 2.33
CA GLY A 20 -0.42 28.66 0.95
C GLY A 20 0.32 27.49 0.30
N ALA A 21 1.27 26.87 1.01
CA ALA A 21 1.97 25.69 0.52
C ALA A 21 1.01 24.50 0.29
N ALA A 22 0.09 24.25 1.22
CA ALA A 22 -0.95 23.23 1.06
C ALA A 22 -1.88 23.54 -0.13
N ALA A 23 -2.28 24.80 -0.31
CA ALA A 23 -3.11 25.22 -1.43
C ALA A 23 -2.39 25.00 -2.77
N VAL A 24 -1.09 25.32 -2.88
CA VAL A 24 -0.29 25.06 -4.08
C VAL A 24 -0.19 23.56 -4.37
N ALA A 25 0.03 22.73 -3.34
CA ALA A 25 0.10 21.28 -3.49
C ALA A 25 -1.26 20.68 -3.92
N LEU A 26 -2.37 21.15 -3.35
CA LEU A 26 -3.70 20.71 -3.77
C LEU A 26 -4.03 21.19 -5.18
N LEU A 27 -3.71 22.44 -5.50
CA LEU A 27 -3.93 23.01 -6.82
C LEU A 27 -3.15 22.25 -7.89
N SER A 28 -1.89 21.89 -7.63
CA SER A 28 -1.09 21.12 -8.59
C SER A 28 -1.69 19.73 -8.87
N VAL A 29 -2.16 19.04 -7.83
CA VAL A 29 -2.87 17.75 -7.99
C VAL A 29 -4.15 17.93 -8.79
N VAL A 30 -4.97 18.94 -8.47
CA VAL A 30 -6.22 19.22 -9.20
C VAL A 30 -5.95 19.54 -10.66
N LEU A 31 -4.91 20.33 -10.96
CA LEU A 31 -4.54 20.66 -12.33
C LEU A 31 -4.04 19.44 -13.10
N VAL A 32 -3.20 18.60 -12.50
CA VAL A 32 -2.70 17.37 -13.14
C VAL A 32 -3.85 16.41 -13.42
N VAL A 33 -4.71 16.16 -12.42
CA VAL A 33 -5.88 15.28 -12.58
C VAL A 33 -6.83 15.86 -13.64
N GLY A 34 -7.14 17.15 -13.57
CA GLY A 34 -7.99 17.83 -14.56
C GLY A 34 -7.43 17.75 -15.97
N TYR A 35 -6.13 17.98 -16.16
CA TYR A 35 -5.45 17.86 -17.44
C TYR A 35 -5.53 16.43 -18.00
N VAL A 36 -5.25 15.42 -17.17
CA VAL A 36 -5.34 14.00 -17.55
C VAL A 36 -6.76 13.61 -17.91
N LEU A 37 -7.77 14.08 -17.18
CA LEU A 37 -9.17 13.80 -17.48
C LEU A 37 -9.61 14.44 -18.80
N VAL A 38 -9.32 15.73 -19.00
CA VAL A 38 -9.74 16.45 -20.23
C VAL A 38 -9.07 15.86 -21.47
N ARG A 39 -7.77 15.54 -21.41
CA ARG A 39 -7.05 14.96 -22.56
C ARG A 39 -7.24 13.45 -22.70
N GLY A 40 -7.49 12.75 -21.60
CA GLY A 40 -7.58 11.29 -21.55
C GLY A 40 -8.99 10.74 -21.73
N ALA A 41 -10.04 11.49 -21.39
CA ALA A 41 -11.42 10.99 -21.46
C ALA A 41 -11.82 10.48 -22.85
N GLY A 42 -11.41 11.20 -23.91
CA GLY A 42 -11.68 10.79 -25.29
C GLY A 42 -10.92 9.54 -25.76
N SER A 43 -9.92 9.10 -25.01
CA SER A 43 -9.14 7.88 -25.30
C SER A 43 -9.68 6.63 -24.60
N ILE A 44 -10.66 6.79 -23.70
CA ILE A 44 -11.29 5.66 -23.00
C ILE A 44 -12.26 4.97 -23.97
N SER A 45 -11.78 3.89 -24.57
CA SER A 45 -12.58 3.01 -25.41
C SER A 45 -12.52 1.58 -24.88
N TRP A 46 -13.44 0.73 -25.35
CA TRP A 46 -13.36 -0.71 -25.06
C TRP A 46 -12.02 -1.29 -25.54
N THR A 47 -11.54 -0.86 -26.71
CA THR A 47 -10.25 -1.26 -27.24
C THR A 47 -9.08 -0.82 -26.35
N PHE A 48 -9.13 0.35 -25.73
CA PHE A 48 -8.12 0.78 -24.77
C PHE A 48 -8.09 -0.11 -23.52
N LEU A 49 -9.24 -0.60 -23.05
CA LEU A 49 -9.30 -1.48 -21.88
C LEU A 49 -8.83 -2.90 -22.17
N THR A 50 -9.13 -3.45 -23.37
CA THR A 50 -8.88 -4.87 -23.68
C THR A 50 -7.61 -5.12 -24.50
N ASP A 51 -7.13 -4.15 -25.27
CA ASP A 51 -5.97 -4.33 -26.14
C ASP A 51 -4.64 -4.37 -25.34
N ILE A 52 -3.63 -4.99 -25.94
CA ILE A 52 -2.29 -5.11 -25.35
C ILE A 52 -1.51 -3.82 -25.63
N PRO A 53 -0.73 -3.30 -24.67
CA PRO A 53 0.10 -2.11 -24.88
C PRO A 53 1.15 -2.38 -25.96
N ARG A 54 1.32 -1.40 -26.84
CA ARG A 54 2.30 -1.37 -27.92
C ARG A 54 3.15 -0.10 -27.79
N LYS A 55 4.31 -0.08 -28.47
CA LYS A 55 5.23 1.07 -28.48
C LYS A 55 5.52 1.61 -27.06
N SER A 56 5.91 0.74 -26.13
CA SER A 56 6.22 1.13 -24.74
C SER A 56 5.07 1.88 -24.03
N MET A 57 3.84 1.39 -24.19
CA MET A 57 2.60 1.97 -23.62
C MET A 57 2.19 3.34 -24.20
N THR A 58 2.80 3.78 -25.31
CA THR A 58 2.35 4.99 -26.03
C THR A 58 1.21 4.71 -27.02
N ALA A 59 0.90 3.44 -27.28
CA ALA A 59 -0.20 3.00 -28.12
C ALA A 59 -0.78 1.67 -27.60
N GLY A 60 -1.96 1.26 -28.09
CA GLY A 60 -2.63 0.03 -27.65
C GLY A 60 -3.46 0.25 -26.38
N GLY A 61 -3.66 -0.82 -25.61
CA GLY A 61 -4.49 -0.80 -24.40
C GLY A 61 -3.73 -1.11 -23.11
N ILE A 62 -4.49 -1.26 -22.01
CA ILE A 62 -3.98 -1.44 -20.65
C ILE A 62 -4.36 -2.80 -20.04
N SER A 63 -4.82 -3.76 -20.86
CA SER A 63 -5.35 -5.03 -20.35
C SER A 63 -4.39 -5.82 -19.46
N PRO A 64 -3.06 -5.90 -19.73
CA PRO A 64 -2.15 -6.64 -18.84
C PRO A 64 -1.95 -5.95 -17.49
N ALA A 65 -2.07 -4.62 -17.42
CA ALA A 65 -1.97 -3.89 -16.16
C ALA A 65 -3.22 -4.14 -15.28
N ILE A 66 -4.40 -4.15 -15.89
CA ILE A 66 -5.66 -4.47 -15.21
C ILE A 66 -5.64 -5.92 -14.72
N LEU A 67 -5.41 -6.88 -15.62
CA LEU A 67 -5.38 -8.31 -15.29
C LEU A 67 -4.26 -8.63 -14.30
N GLY A 68 -3.07 -8.06 -14.50
CA GLY A 68 -1.94 -8.24 -13.60
C GLY A 68 -2.25 -7.74 -12.18
N SER A 69 -2.83 -6.54 -12.06
CA SER A 69 -3.21 -5.98 -10.75
C SER A 69 -4.30 -6.80 -10.07
N PHE A 70 -5.31 -7.23 -10.84
CA PHE A 70 -6.40 -8.05 -10.33
C PHE A 70 -5.90 -9.41 -9.85
N LEU A 71 -5.09 -10.11 -10.65
CA LEU A 71 -4.51 -11.41 -10.30
C LEU A 71 -3.56 -11.29 -9.10
N LEU A 72 -2.67 -10.27 -9.10
CA LEU A 72 -1.76 -10.04 -7.99
C LEU A 72 -2.53 -9.86 -6.68
N THR A 73 -3.51 -8.96 -6.67
CA THR A 73 -4.33 -8.64 -5.50
C THR A 73 -5.16 -9.84 -5.05
N SER A 74 -5.79 -10.56 -5.99
CA SER A 74 -6.64 -11.71 -5.68
C SER A 74 -5.83 -12.85 -5.05
N VAL A 75 -4.67 -13.19 -5.61
CA VAL A 75 -3.80 -14.24 -5.06
C VAL A 75 -3.21 -13.80 -3.72
N THR A 76 -2.82 -12.53 -3.58
CA THR A 76 -2.39 -11.99 -2.30
C THR A 76 -3.49 -12.10 -1.24
N ALA A 77 -4.72 -11.70 -1.55
CA ALA A 77 -5.84 -11.78 -0.62
C ALA A 77 -6.16 -13.24 -0.26
N PHE A 78 -6.16 -14.14 -1.24
CA PHE A 78 -6.42 -15.55 -1.03
C PHE A 78 -5.42 -16.21 -0.07
N ILE A 79 -4.17 -15.75 -0.05
CA ILE A 79 -3.13 -16.28 0.83
C ILE A 79 -3.10 -15.52 2.16
N ALA A 80 -3.12 -14.18 2.12
CA ALA A 80 -2.91 -13.34 3.28
C ALA A 80 -4.13 -13.28 4.19
N LEU A 81 -5.36 -13.31 3.66
CA LEU A 81 -6.56 -13.24 4.50
C LEU A 81 -6.72 -14.48 5.37
N PRO A 82 -6.69 -15.73 4.87
CA PRO A 82 -6.84 -16.89 5.74
C PRO A 82 -5.75 -16.96 6.81
N VAL A 83 -4.50 -16.70 6.44
CA VAL A 83 -3.36 -16.75 7.37
C VAL A 83 -3.42 -15.60 8.38
N GLY A 84 -3.66 -14.38 7.92
CA GLY A 84 -3.68 -13.20 8.79
C GLY A 84 -4.87 -13.19 9.74
N VAL A 85 -6.06 -13.52 9.24
CA VAL A 85 -7.29 -13.58 10.05
C VAL A 85 -7.18 -14.71 11.08
N SER A 86 -6.76 -15.92 10.67
CA SER A 86 -6.59 -17.03 11.62
C SER A 86 -5.56 -16.73 12.70
N ALA A 87 -4.43 -16.11 12.36
CA ALA A 87 -3.44 -15.67 13.34
C ALA A 87 -3.98 -14.58 14.27
N GLY A 88 -4.75 -13.61 13.76
CA GLY A 88 -5.39 -12.57 14.58
C GLY A 88 -6.45 -13.13 15.53
N VAL A 89 -7.30 -14.05 15.06
CA VAL A 89 -8.27 -14.78 15.89
C VAL A 89 -7.55 -15.61 16.96
N TYR A 90 -6.49 -16.34 16.58
CA TYR A 90 -5.71 -17.12 17.54
C TYR A 90 -5.10 -16.24 18.62
N LEU A 91 -4.49 -15.10 18.24
CA LEU A 91 -3.82 -14.20 19.19
C LEU A 91 -4.79 -13.46 20.12
N SER A 92 -6.02 -13.19 19.66
CA SER A 92 -7.05 -12.51 20.45
C SER A 92 -7.76 -13.46 21.42
N GLU A 93 -8.26 -14.59 20.92
CA GLU A 93 -9.15 -15.48 21.68
C GLU A 93 -8.44 -16.64 22.38
N TYR A 94 -7.42 -17.22 21.75
CA TYR A 94 -6.85 -18.50 22.19
C TYR A 94 -5.46 -18.40 22.80
N ALA A 95 -4.70 -17.35 22.47
CA ALA A 95 -3.29 -17.26 22.83
C ALA A 95 -3.10 -17.00 24.33
N PRO A 96 -2.40 -17.89 25.06
CA PRO A 96 -2.15 -17.71 26.50
C PRO A 96 -1.19 -16.53 26.74
N ARG A 97 -1.26 -15.93 27.94
CA ARG A 97 -0.34 -14.86 28.36
C ARG A 97 1.02 -15.43 28.78
N ASN A 98 1.85 -15.81 27.81
CA ASN A 98 3.19 -16.34 28.04
C ASN A 98 4.26 -15.62 27.17
N THR A 99 5.52 -16.00 27.37
CA THR A 99 6.66 -15.43 26.63
C THR A 99 6.55 -15.67 25.12
N VAL A 100 6.00 -16.81 24.69
CA VAL A 100 5.83 -17.14 23.26
C VAL A 100 4.88 -16.15 22.59
N THR A 101 3.71 -15.91 23.19
CA THR A 101 2.73 -14.93 22.69
C THR A 101 3.32 -13.51 22.66
N ARG A 102 4.15 -13.15 23.64
CA ARG A 102 4.86 -11.86 23.66
C ARG A 102 5.87 -11.75 22.51
N VAL A 103 6.62 -12.81 22.23
CA VAL A 103 7.58 -12.84 21.11
C VAL A 103 6.84 -12.77 19.76
N LEU A 104 5.74 -13.50 19.59
CA LEU A 104 4.93 -13.44 18.36
C LEU A 104 4.41 -12.03 18.08
N ARG A 105 3.86 -11.35 19.09
CA ARG A 105 3.41 -9.96 18.98
C ARG A 105 4.54 -9.01 18.61
N LEU A 106 5.71 -9.18 19.23
CA LEU A 106 6.90 -8.39 18.91
C LEU A 106 7.35 -8.64 17.46
N ALA A 107 7.32 -9.88 16.99
CA ALA A 107 7.65 -10.21 15.61
C ALA A 107 6.68 -9.56 14.62
N ILE A 108 5.38 -9.62 14.88
CA ILE A 108 4.35 -8.96 14.05
C ILE A 108 4.54 -7.44 14.03
N ALA A 109 4.79 -6.82 15.18
CA ALA A 109 5.07 -5.38 15.27
C ALA A 109 6.35 -4.99 14.50
N ASN A 110 7.40 -5.80 14.58
CA ASN A 110 8.63 -5.57 13.83
C ASN A 110 8.42 -5.75 12.32
N MET A 111 7.60 -6.73 11.90
CA MET A 111 7.19 -6.89 10.50
C MET A 111 6.45 -5.65 9.99
N ALA A 112 5.53 -5.10 10.77
CA ALA A 112 4.83 -3.86 10.42
C ALA A 112 5.76 -2.64 10.27
N GLY A 113 6.87 -2.63 11.01
CA GLY A 113 7.88 -1.57 10.95
C GLY A 113 8.85 -1.67 9.77
N VAL A 114 8.87 -2.79 9.04
CA VAL A 114 9.79 -3.00 7.91
C VAL A 114 9.33 -2.19 6.69
N PRO A 115 10.20 -1.36 6.08
CA PRO A 115 9.85 -0.61 4.87
C PRO A 115 9.48 -1.53 3.70
N SER A 116 8.52 -1.11 2.87
CA SER A 116 8.03 -1.90 1.73
C SER A 116 9.11 -2.29 0.71
N ILE A 117 10.15 -1.45 0.53
CA ILE A 117 11.28 -1.76 -0.36
C ILE A 117 12.07 -2.99 0.11
N VAL A 118 12.16 -3.21 1.42
CA VAL A 118 12.85 -4.36 2.00
C VAL A 118 12.06 -5.64 1.69
N TYR A 119 10.74 -5.61 1.80
CA TYR A 119 9.89 -6.73 1.35
C TYR A 119 10.06 -7.02 -0.14
N GLY A 120 10.18 -5.99 -0.98
CA GLY A 120 10.45 -6.18 -2.42
C GLY A 120 11.78 -6.90 -2.70
N LEU A 121 12.85 -6.48 -2.01
CA LEU A 121 14.17 -7.14 -2.13
C LEU A 121 14.17 -8.55 -1.53
N PHE A 122 13.50 -8.75 -0.39
CA PHE A 122 13.32 -10.06 0.22
C PHE A 122 12.56 -11.02 -0.71
N GLY A 123 11.47 -10.56 -1.32
CA GLY A 123 10.68 -11.35 -2.25
C GLY A 123 11.48 -11.74 -3.51
N LEU A 124 12.30 -10.82 -4.02
CA LEU A 124 13.22 -11.12 -5.12
C LEU A 124 14.24 -12.19 -4.71
N ALA A 125 14.90 -12.03 -3.57
CA ALA A 125 15.91 -12.96 -3.09
C ALA A 125 15.32 -14.35 -2.80
N LEU A 126 14.19 -14.42 -2.11
CA LEU A 126 13.60 -15.67 -1.66
C LEU A 126 12.79 -16.37 -2.78
N PHE A 127 11.81 -15.68 -3.37
CA PHE A 127 10.90 -16.34 -4.31
C PHE A 127 11.51 -16.45 -5.70
N VAL A 128 12.14 -15.39 -6.20
CA VAL A 128 12.65 -15.37 -7.58
C VAL A 128 13.99 -16.09 -7.71
N ILE A 129 14.94 -15.79 -6.82
CA ILE A 129 16.30 -16.34 -6.87
C ILE A 129 16.34 -17.71 -6.19
N GLN A 130 16.03 -17.79 -4.88
CA GLN A 130 16.18 -19.03 -4.12
C GLN A 130 15.18 -20.11 -4.55
N PHE A 131 13.90 -19.78 -4.67
CA PHE A 131 12.85 -20.73 -5.09
C PHE A 131 12.66 -20.80 -6.61
N HIS A 132 13.47 -20.10 -7.40
CA HIS A 132 13.47 -20.17 -8.87
C HIS A 132 12.10 -19.88 -9.52
N MET A 133 11.22 -19.11 -8.86
CA MET A 133 9.84 -18.87 -9.32
C MET A 133 9.74 -17.90 -10.51
N ARG A 134 10.89 -17.45 -11.05
CA ARG A 134 11.03 -16.41 -12.08
C ARG A 134 10.29 -15.12 -11.66
N LYS A 135 10.35 -14.09 -12.50
CA LYS A 135 9.53 -12.87 -12.31
C LYS A 135 8.08 -13.20 -12.68
N SER A 136 7.31 -13.71 -11.72
CA SER A 136 5.95 -14.21 -11.93
C SER A 136 4.94 -13.53 -11.00
N VAL A 137 3.65 -13.61 -11.38
CA VAL A 137 2.53 -13.12 -10.57
C VAL A 137 2.56 -13.77 -9.19
N LEU A 138 2.80 -15.07 -9.11
CA LEU A 138 2.83 -15.79 -7.84
C LEU A 138 3.93 -15.29 -6.90
N ALA A 139 5.16 -15.08 -7.40
CA ALA A 139 6.25 -14.53 -6.59
C ALA A 139 5.93 -13.11 -6.09
N GLY A 140 5.32 -12.27 -6.94
CA GLY A 140 4.84 -10.95 -6.54
C GLY A 140 3.75 -11.02 -5.47
N SER A 141 2.75 -11.87 -5.66
CA SER A 141 1.64 -12.03 -4.72
C SER A 141 2.06 -12.56 -3.37
N LEU A 142 3.01 -13.50 -3.32
CA LEU A 142 3.59 -14.00 -2.07
C LEU A 142 4.36 -12.90 -1.32
N THR A 143 5.11 -12.08 -2.05
CA THR A 143 5.82 -10.94 -1.47
C THR A 143 4.83 -9.93 -0.86
N LEU A 144 3.77 -9.60 -1.60
CA LEU A 144 2.71 -8.72 -1.12
C LEU A 144 1.93 -9.35 0.05
N ALA A 145 1.76 -10.68 0.08
CA ALA A 145 1.15 -11.36 1.21
C ALA A 145 2.00 -11.18 2.48
N CYS A 146 3.32 -11.40 2.39
CA CYS A 146 4.23 -11.15 3.52
C CYS A 146 4.18 -9.69 4.03
N LEU A 147 4.06 -8.72 3.11
CA LEU A 147 3.97 -7.30 3.44
C LEU A 147 2.63 -6.94 4.11
N THR A 148 1.52 -7.54 3.68
CA THR A 148 0.16 -7.21 4.16
C THR A 148 -0.24 -7.99 5.40
N LEU A 149 0.38 -9.14 5.68
CA LEU A 149 0.12 -9.97 6.85
C LEU A 149 0.06 -9.21 8.19
N PRO A 150 1.06 -8.40 8.58
CA PRO A 150 1.02 -7.75 9.89
C PRO A 150 -0.19 -6.81 10.04
N VAL A 151 -0.57 -6.11 8.96
CA VAL A 151 -1.74 -5.24 8.95
C VAL A 151 -3.03 -6.05 9.16
N ILE A 152 -3.18 -7.18 8.46
CA ILE A 152 -4.37 -8.04 8.60
C ILE A 152 -4.45 -8.64 10.02
N ILE A 153 -3.33 -9.13 10.55
CA ILE A 153 -3.27 -9.74 11.88
C ILE A 153 -3.66 -8.72 12.95
N THR A 154 -3.03 -7.55 12.94
CA THR A 154 -3.30 -6.49 13.93
C THR A 154 -4.73 -5.97 13.82
N ALA A 155 -5.22 -5.72 12.60
CA ALA A 155 -6.60 -5.28 12.39
C ALA A 155 -7.63 -6.31 12.89
N THR A 156 -7.39 -7.60 12.64
CA THR A 156 -8.27 -8.69 13.12
C THR A 156 -8.26 -8.79 14.64
N GLU A 157 -7.07 -8.73 15.24
CA GLU A 157 -6.92 -8.78 16.69
C GLU A 157 -7.56 -7.58 17.39
N GLU A 158 -7.37 -6.37 16.87
CA GLU A 158 -7.99 -5.16 17.41
C GLU A 158 -9.51 -5.20 17.29
N ALA A 159 -10.04 -5.70 16.18
CA ALA A 159 -11.49 -5.81 15.97
C ALA A 159 -12.17 -6.80 16.93
N LEU A 160 -11.48 -7.87 17.34
CA LEU A 160 -12.02 -8.88 18.26
C LEU A 160 -11.85 -8.51 19.74
N ARG A 161 -10.93 -7.59 20.05
CA ARG A 161 -10.70 -7.10 21.43
C ARG A 161 -11.57 -5.91 21.82
N GLN A 162 -12.29 -5.33 20.87
CA GLN A 162 -13.29 -4.28 21.10
C GLN A 162 -14.57 -4.88 21.68
#